data_AF-J9G0K9-F1
#
_entry.id   AF-J9G0K9-F1
#
_cell.length_a   1.000
_cell.length_b   1.000
_cell.length_c   1.000
_cell.angle_alpha   90.00
_cell.angle_beta   90.00
_cell.angle_gamma   90.00
#
_symmetry.space_group_name_H-M   'P 1'
#
loop_
_entity.id
_entity.type
_entity.pdbx_description
1 polymer ?
#
loop_
_entity_poly.entity_id
_entity_poly.type
_entity_poly.pdbx_seq_one_letter_code
_entity_poly.pdbx_strand_id
1 'polypeptide(L)'
;MSGLDTDRIHIVDSRTVSFSITLLVQEAFELRKQGKSAKEMAEILEEDAKKVRYMGIVPTLEYLKRGGRISAAKAAIGDLVGIKPLLAVVDGVVEVPMKVRGLKKAYNSLPRLAKEWGIDLDRPVLFGYTGLDPQPAHTLKEAFDKQL
;
A
#
# COMPACT_ATOMS: atom_id res chain seq x y z
N MET A 1 -15.17 -30.79 8.86
CA MET A 1 -14.01 -29.86 8.99
C MET A 1 -13.89 -29.38 10.44
N SER A 2 -13.74 -30.30 11.40
CA SER A 2 -13.67 -30.00 12.83
C SER A 2 -12.29 -30.44 13.34
N GLY A 3 -11.42 -29.49 13.63
CA GLY A 3 -10.05 -29.79 14.08
C GLY A 3 -9.15 -28.58 14.33
N LEU A 4 -9.59 -27.36 13.99
CA LEU A 4 -8.88 -26.15 14.37
C LEU A 4 -9.49 -25.62 15.67
N ASP A 5 -8.62 -25.46 16.67
CA ASP A 5 -8.91 -24.75 17.90
C ASP A 5 -8.93 -23.24 17.60
N THR A 6 -10.11 -22.73 17.28
CA THR A 6 -10.32 -21.36 16.80
C THR A 6 -10.06 -20.33 17.88
N ASP A 7 -10.06 -20.70 19.15
CA ASP A 7 -9.85 -19.77 20.28
C ASP A 7 -8.40 -19.24 20.33
N ARG A 8 -7.48 -19.92 19.64
CA ARG A 8 -6.08 -19.50 19.49
C ARG A 8 -5.79 -18.80 18.16
N ILE A 9 -6.79 -18.57 17.32
CA ILE A 9 -6.66 -17.95 16.01
C ILE A 9 -7.34 -16.58 16.05
N HIS A 10 -6.55 -15.53 15.93
CA HIS A 10 -7.04 -14.17 15.82
C HIS A 10 -6.78 -13.65 14.41
N ILE A 11 -7.82 -13.13 13.77
CA ILE A 11 -7.76 -12.62 12.40
C ILE A 11 -7.63 -11.11 12.48
N VAL A 12 -6.69 -10.56 11.72
CA VAL A 12 -6.52 -9.12 11.53
C VAL A 12 -6.83 -8.82 10.08
N ASP A 13 -7.86 -8.02 9.82
CA ASP A 13 -8.05 -7.44 8.50
C ASP A 13 -7.08 -6.26 8.32
N SER A 14 -6.02 -6.49 7.54
CA SER A 14 -5.00 -5.46 7.28
C SER A 14 -5.51 -4.27 6.47
N ARG A 15 -6.65 -4.40 5.77
CA ARG A 15 -7.24 -3.39 4.87
C ARG A 15 -6.26 -2.79 3.85
N THR A 16 -5.17 -3.50 3.56
CA THR A 16 -4.12 -3.13 2.63
C THR A 16 -3.62 -4.38 1.89
N VAL A 17 -2.65 -4.23 1.00
CA VAL A 17 -2.13 -5.34 0.18
C VAL A 17 -0.62 -5.23 -0.04
N SER A 18 -0.04 -6.31 -0.59
CA SER A 18 1.36 -6.35 -1.03
C SER A 18 2.34 -6.09 0.12
N PHE A 19 3.51 -5.54 -0.18
CA PHE A 19 4.60 -5.31 0.78
C PHE A 19 4.24 -4.34 1.91
N SER A 20 3.14 -3.58 1.82
CA SER A 20 2.69 -2.73 2.93
C SER A 20 2.23 -3.54 4.15
N ILE A 21 1.80 -4.80 3.94
CA ILE A 21 1.46 -5.74 5.02
C ILE A 21 2.69 -6.03 5.91
N THR A 22 3.90 -5.94 5.35
CA THR A 22 5.15 -6.16 6.10
C THR A 22 5.28 -5.22 7.30
N LEU A 23 4.74 -3.99 7.23
CA LEU A 23 4.73 -3.05 8.35
C LEU A 23 3.98 -3.62 9.57
N LEU A 24 2.81 -4.24 9.34
CA LEU A 24 2.02 -4.89 10.39
C LEU A 24 2.71 -6.14 10.91
N VAL A 25 3.34 -6.92 10.01
CA VAL A 25 4.07 -8.13 10.41
C VAL A 25 5.28 -7.78 11.28
N GLN A 26 6.01 -6.72 10.95
CA GLN A 26 7.13 -6.22 11.75
C GLN A 26 6.67 -5.76 13.15
N GLU A 27 5.57 -5.01 13.22
CA GLU A 27 4.98 -4.61 14.50
C GLU A 27 4.55 -5.83 15.33
N ALA A 28 3.94 -6.84 14.69
CA ALA A 28 3.57 -8.10 15.36
C ALA A 28 4.77 -8.80 16.00
N PHE A 29 5.93 -8.80 15.33
CA PHE A 29 7.17 -9.35 15.89
C PHE A 29 7.64 -8.58 17.13
N GLU A 30 7.53 -7.24 17.12
CA GLU A 30 7.92 -6.43 18.27
C GLU A 30 6.95 -6.60 19.46
N LEU A 31 5.64 -6.63 19.20
CA LEU A 31 4.64 -6.90 20.24
C LEU A 31 4.82 -8.29 20.86
N ARG A 32 5.18 -9.29 20.05
CA ARG A 32 5.52 -10.64 20.52
C ARG A 32 6.70 -10.62 21.48
N LYS A 33 7.78 -9.88 21.15
CA LYS A 33 8.97 -9.72 22.02
C LYS A 33 8.64 -9.02 23.33
N GLN A 34 7.68 -8.10 23.31
CA GLN A 34 7.15 -7.42 24.49
C GLN A 34 6.25 -8.33 25.36
N GLY A 35 6.03 -9.58 24.96
CA GLY A 35 5.25 -10.55 25.73
C GLY A 35 3.74 -10.43 25.55
N LYS A 36 3.25 -9.69 24.55
CA LYS A 36 1.81 -9.57 24.27
C LYS A 36 1.21 -10.92 23.88
N SER A 37 -0.01 -11.15 24.32
CA SER A 37 -0.83 -12.29 23.91
C SER A 37 -1.31 -12.14 22.46
N ALA A 38 -1.68 -13.24 21.81
CA ALA A 38 -2.16 -13.22 20.42
C ALA A 38 -3.42 -12.35 20.24
N LYS A 39 -4.30 -12.32 21.25
CA LYS A 39 -5.48 -11.45 21.27
C LYS A 39 -5.11 -9.97 21.31
N GLU A 40 -4.26 -9.57 22.26
CA GLU A 40 -3.81 -8.18 22.38
C GLU A 40 -3.07 -7.71 21.12
N MET A 41 -2.23 -8.57 20.53
CA MET A 41 -1.55 -8.25 19.28
C MET A 41 -2.55 -8.00 18.16
N ALA A 42 -3.58 -8.84 18.02
CA ALA A 42 -4.58 -8.66 16.97
C ALA A 42 -5.36 -7.34 17.14
N GLU A 43 -5.76 -7.00 18.37
CA GLU A 43 -6.44 -5.73 18.67
C GLU A 43 -5.57 -4.52 18.32
N ILE A 44 -4.28 -4.54 18.67
CA ILE A 44 -3.32 -3.46 18.33
C ILE A 44 -3.12 -3.37 16.81
N LEU A 45 -2.92 -4.51 16.14
CA LEU A 45 -2.66 -4.56 14.70
C LEU A 45 -3.87 -4.13 13.87
N GLU A 46 -5.11 -4.36 14.33
CA GLU A 46 -6.29 -3.80 13.67
C GLU A 46 -6.32 -2.26 13.72
N GLU A 47 -5.88 -1.65 14.82
CA GLU A 47 -5.77 -0.20 14.91
C GLU A 47 -4.60 0.34 14.06
N ASP A 48 -3.49 -0.38 14.00
CA ASP A 48 -2.35 0.00 13.17
C ASP A 48 -2.63 -0.18 11.68
N ALA A 49 -3.44 -1.17 11.28
CA ALA A 49 -3.89 -1.35 9.91
C ALA A 49 -4.56 -0.08 9.34
N LYS A 50 -5.28 0.68 10.16
CA LYS A 50 -5.91 1.96 9.78
C LYS A 50 -4.90 3.06 9.48
N LYS A 51 -3.65 2.93 9.92
CA LYS A 51 -2.57 3.91 9.74
C LYS A 51 -1.67 3.56 8.56
N VAL A 52 -1.62 2.28 8.16
CA VAL A 52 -0.86 1.84 6.99
C VAL A 52 -1.41 2.51 5.73
N ARG A 53 -0.49 2.95 4.86
CA ARG A 53 -0.81 3.59 3.58
C ARG A 53 -0.08 2.87 2.46
N TYR A 54 -0.82 2.46 1.45
CA TYR A 54 -0.26 1.96 0.20
C TYR A 54 -0.47 3.00 -0.89
N MET A 55 0.60 3.34 -1.61
CA MET A 55 0.52 4.11 -2.84
C MET A 55 1.46 3.50 -3.89
N GLY A 56 1.09 3.61 -5.17
CA GLY A 56 1.88 3.03 -6.25
C GLY A 56 1.63 3.67 -7.60
N ILE A 57 2.48 3.36 -8.57
CA ILE A 57 2.31 3.76 -9.97
C ILE A 57 2.23 2.49 -10.79
N VAL A 58 1.22 2.38 -11.65
CA VAL A 58 1.10 1.24 -12.57
C VAL A 58 1.11 1.71 -14.01
N PRO A 59 1.59 0.89 -14.97
CA PRO A 59 1.60 1.27 -16.37
C PRO A 59 0.19 1.31 -16.98
N THR A 60 -0.75 0.51 -16.44
CA THR A 60 -2.14 0.41 -16.88
C THR A 60 -3.04 -0.11 -15.75
N LEU A 61 -4.33 0.23 -15.78
CA LEU A 61 -5.36 -0.32 -14.87
C LEU A 61 -6.03 -1.59 -15.41
N GLU A 62 -5.70 -2.03 -16.62
CA GLU A 62 -6.38 -3.14 -17.29
C GLU A 62 -6.37 -4.43 -16.46
N TYR A 63 -5.25 -4.77 -15.82
CA TYR A 63 -5.14 -5.98 -15.00
C TYR A 63 -5.97 -5.91 -13.72
N LEU A 64 -6.03 -4.74 -13.08
CA LEU A 64 -6.87 -4.54 -11.90
C LEU A 64 -8.36 -4.64 -12.28
N LYS A 65 -8.73 -4.10 -13.45
CA LYS A 65 -10.10 -4.17 -13.99
C LYS A 65 -10.48 -5.61 -14.30
N ARG A 66 -9.66 -6.33 -15.05
CA ARG A 66 -9.87 -7.76 -15.37
C ARG A 66 -9.93 -8.62 -14.10
N GLY A 67 -9.15 -8.26 -13.09
CA GLY A 67 -9.20 -8.90 -11.78
C GLY A 67 -10.42 -8.52 -10.95
N GLY A 68 -11.18 -7.47 -11.27
CA GLY A 68 -12.29 -7.00 -10.44
C GLY A 68 -11.87 -6.29 -9.15
N ARG A 69 -10.59 -5.89 -9.03
CA ARG A 69 -10.07 -5.17 -7.85
C ARG A 69 -10.24 -3.66 -7.96
N ILE A 70 -10.72 -3.19 -9.11
CA ILE A 70 -11.10 -1.79 -9.36
C ILE A 70 -12.35 -1.79 -10.24
N SER A 71 -13.26 -0.83 -10.00
CA SER A 71 -14.46 -0.70 -10.83
C SER A 71 -14.12 -0.24 -12.24
N ALA A 72 -14.95 -0.62 -13.22
CA ALA A 72 -14.75 -0.22 -14.62
C ALA A 72 -14.74 1.32 -14.78
N ALA A 73 -15.56 2.04 -14.02
CA ALA A 73 -15.60 3.50 -14.01
C ALA A 73 -14.28 4.11 -13.52
N LYS A 74 -13.71 3.58 -12.43
CA LYS A 74 -12.40 4.04 -11.92
C LYS A 74 -11.24 3.64 -12.84
N ALA A 75 -11.38 2.52 -13.55
CA ALA A 75 -10.41 2.03 -14.53
C ALA A 75 -10.40 2.79 -15.87
N ALA A 76 -11.41 3.64 -16.14
CA ALA A 76 -11.52 4.37 -17.39
C ALA A 76 -10.37 5.40 -17.51
N ILE A 77 -9.33 5.01 -18.24
CA ILE A 77 -8.22 5.90 -18.63
C ILE A 77 -8.31 6.28 -20.10
N GLY A 78 -9.08 5.55 -20.92
CA GLY A 78 -9.09 5.71 -22.37
C GLY A 78 -7.71 5.41 -22.98
N ASP A 79 -7.57 5.56 -24.29
CA ASP A 79 -6.31 5.33 -25.03
C ASP A 79 -5.30 6.49 -24.85
N LEU A 80 -5.30 7.16 -23.70
CA LEU A 80 -4.44 8.30 -23.42
C LEU A 80 -2.99 7.84 -23.20
N VAL A 81 -2.25 7.73 -24.31
CA VAL A 81 -0.84 7.36 -24.34
C VAL A 81 -0.03 8.22 -23.37
N GLY A 82 0.78 7.55 -22.54
CA GLY A 82 1.72 8.20 -21.63
C GLY A 82 1.11 8.69 -20.32
N ILE A 83 -0.19 8.51 -20.08
CA ILE A 83 -0.79 8.72 -18.76
C ILE A 83 -0.41 7.55 -17.83
N LYS A 84 -0.01 7.90 -16.62
CA LYS A 84 0.35 7.00 -15.53
C LYS A 84 -0.66 7.19 -14.38
N PRO A 85 -1.51 6.19 -14.10
CA PRO A 85 -2.33 6.20 -12.90
C PRO A 85 -1.47 6.02 -11.65
N LEU A 86 -1.75 6.85 -10.64
CA LEU A 86 -1.30 6.64 -9.27
C LEU A 86 -2.42 5.91 -8.54
N LEU A 87 -2.05 4.84 -7.85
CA LEU A 87 -2.93 4.03 -7.03
C LEU A 87 -2.75 4.40 -5.57
N ALA A 88 -3.83 4.24 -4.83
CA ALA A 88 -3.80 4.11 -3.38
C ALA A 88 -4.70 2.95 -2.96
N VAL A 89 -4.48 2.40 -1.77
CA VAL A 89 -5.49 1.57 -1.10
C VAL A 89 -6.06 2.37 0.05
N VAL A 90 -7.38 2.56 0.03
CA VAL A 90 -8.13 3.26 1.06
C VAL A 90 -9.19 2.29 1.55
N ASP A 91 -9.17 1.98 2.84
CA ASP A 91 -10.18 1.14 3.47
C ASP A 91 -10.34 -0.26 2.85
N GLY A 92 -9.26 -0.83 2.31
CA GLY A 92 -9.25 -2.12 1.61
C GLY A 92 -9.60 -2.05 0.12
N VAL A 93 -9.90 -0.86 -0.41
CA VAL A 93 -10.33 -0.64 -1.79
C VAL A 93 -9.25 0.07 -2.59
N VAL A 94 -9.01 -0.39 -3.83
CA VAL A 94 -8.09 0.27 -4.76
C VAL A 94 -8.73 1.55 -5.31
N GLU A 95 -8.05 2.67 -5.09
CA GLU A 95 -8.41 3.99 -5.58
C GLU A 95 -7.38 4.52 -6.57
N VAL A 96 -7.81 5.48 -7.40
CA VAL A 96 -6.95 6.17 -8.39
C VAL A 96 -6.99 7.68 -8.10
N PRO A 97 -6.31 8.15 -7.04
CA PRO A 97 -6.38 9.54 -6.62
C PRO A 97 -5.84 10.52 -7.66
N MET A 98 -4.95 10.05 -8.56
CA MET A 98 -4.34 10.92 -9.55
C MET A 98 -4.01 10.18 -10.84
N LYS A 99 -4.10 10.89 -11.97
CA LYS A 99 -3.64 10.45 -13.29
C LYS A 99 -2.68 11.52 -13.82
N VAL A 100 -1.44 11.15 -14.13
CA VAL A 100 -0.42 12.12 -14.56
C VAL A 100 0.28 11.68 -15.84
N ARG A 101 0.64 12.64 -16.69
CA ARG A 101 1.40 12.36 -17.91
C ARG A 101 2.89 12.22 -17.59
N GLY A 102 3.48 11.10 -18.00
CA GLY A 102 4.92 10.83 -17.88
C GLY A 102 5.35 10.30 -16.51
N LEU A 103 6.32 9.38 -16.54
CA LEU A 103 6.75 8.65 -15.35
C LEU A 103 7.50 9.54 -14.34
N LYS A 104 8.32 10.49 -14.82
CA LYS A 104 9.01 11.47 -13.96
C LYS A 104 8.02 12.28 -13.10
N LYS A 105 6.91 12.73 -13.70
CA LYS A 105 5.87 13.46 -12.97
C LYS A 105 5.15 12.54 -11.98
N ALA A 106 4.94 11.27 -12.33
CA ALA A 106 4.35 10.27 -11.45
C ALA A 106 5.15 10.06 -10.18
N TYR A 107 6.47 9.81 -10.28
CA TYR A 107 7.33 9.65 -9.11
C TYR A 107 7.29 10.86 -8.18
N ASN A 108 7.39 12.07 -8.73
CA ASN A 108 7.34 13.30 -7.93
C ASN A 108 5.97 13.58 -7.31
N SER A 109 4.89 12.97 -7.82
CA SER A 109 3.53 13.20 -7.32
C SER A 109 3.20 12.33 -6.10
N LEU A 110 3.87 11.20 -5.91
CA LEU A 110 3.64 10.33 -4.75
C LEU A 110 4.00 10.98 -3.41
N PRO A 111 5.20 11.57 -3.21
CA PRO A 111 5.51 12.23 -1.95
C PRO A 111 4.65 13.48 -1.70
N ARG A 112 4.24 14.20 -2.76
CA ARG A 112 3.28 15.31 -2.64
C ARG A 112 1.93 14.82 -2.12
N LEU A 113 1.41 13.76 -2.72
CA LEU A 113 0.16 13.15 -2.29
C LEU A 113 0.26 12.64 -0.84
N ALA A 114 1.40 12.04 -0.47
CA ALA A 114 1.66 11.60 0.89
C ALA A 114 1.57 12.75 1.90
N LYS A 115 2.20 13.89 1.57
CA LYS A 115 2.15 15.11 2.37
C LYS A 115 0.74 15.69 2.45
N GLU A 116 0.03 15.78 1.33
CA GLU A 116 -1.36 16.26 1.26
C GLU A 116 -2.30 15.41 2.12
N TRP A 117 -2.05 14.10 2.17
CA TRP A 117 -2.83 13.16 2.99
C TRP A 117 -2.37 13.08 4.45
N GLY A 118 -1.37 13.87 4.84
CA GLY A 118 -0.84 13.89 6.20
C GLY A 118 -0.26 12.55 6.63
N ILE A 119 0.34 11.79 5.70
CA ILE A 119 1.01 10.53 6.02
C ILE A 119 2.23 10.84 6.88
N ASP A 120 2.32 10.20 8.04
CA ASP A 120 3.47 10.27 8.94
C ASP A 120 4.67 9.54 8.30
N LEU A 121 5.63 10.32 7.81
CA LEU A 121 6.84 9.81 7.16
C LEU A 121 8.01 9.59 8.14
N ASP A 122 7.83 9.89 9.44
CA ASP A 122 8.79 9.52 10.48
C ASP A 122 8.62 8.04 10.89
N ARG A 123 7.52 7.42 10.45
CA ARG A 123 7.27 5.97 10.56
C ARG A 123 7.99 5.19 9.45
N PRO A 124 8.17 3.86 9.60
CA PRO A 124 8.83 3.06 8.58
C PRO A 124 8.17 3.18 7.19
N VAL A 125 8.97 3.50 6.18
CA VAL A 125 8.55 3.60 4.77
C VAL A 125 9.23 2.48 3.98
N LEU A 126 8.44 1.76 3.17
CA LEU A 126 8.93 0.68 2.30
C LEU A 126 8.75 1.07 0.83
N PHE A 127 9.78 0.85 0.02
CA PHE A 127 9.75 1.05 -1.43
C PHE A 127 9.81 -0.29 -2.15
N GLY A 128 8.72 -0.66 -2.80
CA GLY A 128 8.60 -1.90 -3.59
C GLY A 128 8.54 -1.64 -5.08
N TYR A 129 8.88 -2.66 -5.88
CA TYR A 129 8.77 -2.65 -7.33
C TYR A 129 8.39 -4.04 -7.85
N THR A 130 7.97 -4.11 -9.11
CA THR A 130 7.68 -5.37 -9.80
C THR A 130 8.61 -5.53 -10.99
N GLY A 131 9.11 -6.74 -11.22
CA GLY A 131 10.07 -7.05 -12.29
C GLY A 131 11.48 -7.29 -11.76
N LEU A 132 12.46 -7.30 -12.66
CA LEU A 132 13.86 -7.58 -12.32
C LEU A 132 14.71 -6.31 -12.13
N ASP A 133 14.20 -5.16 -12.59
CA ASP A 133 14.89 -3.88 -12.49
C ASP A 133 14.50 -3.16 -11.18
N PRO A 134 15.44 -2.95 -10.23
CA PRO A 134 15.18 -2.23 -8.98
C PRO A 134 15.11 -0.71 -9.15
N GLN A 135 15.49 -0.18 -10.31
CA GLN A 135 15.58 1.26 -10.54
C GLN A 135 14.30 2.05 -10.23
N PRO A 136 13.07 1.52 -10.47
CA PRO A 136 11.84 2.18 -10.04
C PRO A 136 11.78 2.46 -8.54
N ALA A 137 12.19 1.50 -7.69
CA ALA A 137 12.18 1.67 -6.25
C ALA A 137 13.24 2.70 -5.80
N HIS A 138 14.44 2.67 -6.40
CA HIS A 138 15.47 3.68 -6.14
C HIS A 138 15.01 5.08 -6.52
N THR A 139 14.42 5.23 -7.72
CA THR A 139 13.90 6.53 -8.20
C THR A 139 12.79 7.06 -7.30
N LEU A 140 11.92 6.18 -6.81
CA LEU A 140 10.85 6.57 -5.89
C LEU A 140 11.42 6.98 -4.53
N LYS A 141 12.40 6.25 -4.00
CA LYS A 141 13.10 6.61 -2.77
C LYS A 141 13.74 8.00 -2.90
N GLU A 142 14.50 8.25 -3.97
CA GLU A 142 15.10 9.57 -4.23
C GLU A 142 14.06 10.69 -4.32
N ALA A 143 12.85 10.41 -4.84
CA ALA A 143 11.78 11.39 -4.93
C ALA A 143 11.19 11.75 -3.55
N PHE A 144 11.11 10.77 -2.63
CA PHE A 144 10.71 11.00 -1.24
C PHE A 144 11.82 11.72 -0.46
N ASP A 145 13.08 11.29 -0.59
CA ASP A 145 14.23 11.91 0.07
C ASP A 145 14.40 13.40 -0.27
N LYS A 146 13.93 13.85 -1.45
CA LYS A 146 13.98 15.27 -1.87
C LYS A 146 12.84 16.13 -1.30
N GLN A 147 11.82 15.54 -0.71
CA GLN A 147 10.65 16.24 -0.17
C GLN A 147 10.54 16.18 1.36
N LEU A 148 11.38 15.33 1.98
CA LEU A 148 11.71 15.35 3.40
C LEU A 148 12.84 16.37 3.64
#